data_AF-A0A7Y4RAI8-F1
#
_entry.id   AF-A0A7Y4RAI8-F1
#
_cell.length_a   1.000
_cell.length_b   1.000
_cell.length_c   1.000
_cell.angle_alpha   90.00
_cell.angle_beta   90.00
_cell.angle_gamma   90.00
#
_symmetry.space_group_name_H-M   'P 1'
#
loop_
_entity.id
_entity.type
_entity.pdbx_description
1 polymer ?
#
loop_
_entity_poly.entity_id
_entity_poly.type
_entity_poly.pdbx_seq_one_letter_code
_entity_poly.pdbx_strand_id
1 'polypeptide(L)'
;MTRVTTWTLAVSVIAISGCAPSVDDYIRMVDAKPADERPPGWEDVKTWMARRAPAVNEKAPDFTLPTDDGDATITRSDFHENRPLVLIFGSYT
;
A
#
# COMPACT_ATOMS: atom_id res chain seq x y z
N MET A 1 27.39 34.54 -28.89
CA MET A 1 26.59 33.32 -29.05
C MET A 1 27.27 32.22 -28.25
N THR A 2 26.84 32.00 -26.99
CA THR A 2 27.57 31.15 -26.03
C THR A 2 26.66 29.98 -25.66
N ARG A 3 27.07 28.75 -26.02
CA ARG A 3 26.30 27.53 -25.80
C ARG A 3 26.38 27.13 -24.32
N VAL A 4 25.23 27.02 -23.66
CA VAL A 4 25.10 26.47 -22.31
C VAL A 4 24.86 24.96 -22.44
N THR A 5 25.78 24.17 -21.90
CA THR A 5 25.74 22.71 -21.94
C THR A 5 24.99 22.20 -20.71
N THR A 6 23.76 21.72 -20.90
CA THR A 6 22.92 21.15 -19.84
C THR A 6 23.42 19.74 -19.48
N TRP A 7 23.81 19.53 -18.23
CA TRP A 7 24.17 18.22 -17.68
C TRP A 7 22.95 17.59 -17.00
N THR A 8 22.38 16.55 -17.62
CA THR A 8 21.29 15.78 -17.02
C THR A 8 21.87 14.75 -16.05
N LEU A 9 21.73 14.98 -14.75
CA LEU A 9 22.03 13.98 -13.72
C LEU A 9 20.91 12.92 -13.75
N ALA A 10 21.25 11.72 -14.24
CA ALA A 10 20.39 10.55 -14.14
C ALA A 10 20.43 10.02 -12.69
N VAL A 11 19.41 10.36 -11.90
CA VAL A 11 19.17 9.70 -10.60
C VAL A 11 18.60 8.31 -10.91
N SER A 12 19.45 7.29 -10.80
CA SER A 12 19.03 5.90 -10.90
C SER A 12 18.31 5.51 -9.61
N VAL A 13 16.99 5.34 -9.70
CA VAL A 13 16.20 4.73 -8.62
C VAL A 13 16.51 3.24 -8.61
N ILE A 14 17.27 2.81 -7.60
CA ILE A 14 17.51 1.39 -7.33
C ILE A 14 16.18 0.80 -6.85
N ALA A 15 15.56 -0.04 -7.68
CA ALA A 15 14.38 -0.80 -7.30
C ALA A 15 14.79 -1.89 -6.30
N ILE A 16 14.40 -1.73 -5.04
CA ILE A 16 14.49 -2.79 -4.03
C ILE A 16 13.41 -3.82 -4.35
N SER A 17 13.76 -4.88 -5.09
CA SER A 17 12.89 -6.03 -5.30
C SER A 17 12.95 -6.91 -4.04
N GLY A 18 12.06 -6.65 -3.09
CA GLY A 18 11.88 -7.48 -1.91
C GLY A 18 11.06 -8.73 -2.24
N CYS A 19 11.63 -9.91 -1.99
CA CYS A 19 10.92 -11.19 -2.00
C CYS A 19 9.94 -11.25 -0.81
N ALA A 20 8.74 -10.71 -0.97
CA ALA A 20 7.61 -11.03 -0.08
C ALA A 20 6.86 -12.25 -0.66
N PRO A 21 6.42 -13.22 0.16
CA PRO A 21 5.55 -14.29 -0.30
C PRO A 21 4.27 -13.70 -0.92
N SER A 22 3.75 -14.34 -1.96
CA SER A 22 2.51 -13.89 -2.60
C SER A 22 1.34 -13.99 -1.61
N VAL A 23 0.30 -13.18 -1.84
CA VAL A 23 -0.94 -13.28 -1.06
C VAL A 23 -1.52 -14.70 -1.15
N ASP A 24 -1.47 -15.32 -2.32
CA ASP A 24 -1.96 -16.69 -2.53
C ASP A 24 -1.17 -17.72 -1.71
N ASP A 25 0.15 -17.58 -1.62
CA ASP A 25 0.99 -18.45 -0.78
C ASP A 25 0.66 -18.28 0.70
N TYR A 26 0.44 -17.04 1.15
CA TYR A 26 0.03 -16.77 2.53
C TYR A 26 -1.34 -17.38 2.85
N ILE A 27 -2.34 -17.19 1.96
CA ILE A 27 -3.68 -17.77 2.12
C ILE A 27 -3.59 -19.29 2.21
N ARG A 28 -2.83 -19.93 1.31
CA ARG A 28 -2.64 -21.39 1.31
C ARG A 28 -1.99 -21.89 2.59
N MET A 29 -0.99 -21.18 3.10
CA MET A 29 -0.33 -21.52 4.36
C MET A 29 -1.31 -21.48 5.55
N VAL A 30 -2.18 -20.48 5.63
CA VAL A 30 -3.14 -20.34 6.73
C VAL A 30 -4.32 -21.32 6.58
N ASP A 31 -4.79 -21.59 5.37
CA ASP A 31 -5.83 -22.59 5.13
C ASP A 31 -5.38 -24.02 5.51
N ALA A 32 -4.08 -24.31 5.42
CA ALA A 32 -3.51 -25.58 5.85
C ALA A 32 -3.46 -25.76 7.39
N LYS A 33 -3.62 -24.68 8.17
CA LYS A 33 -3.67 -24.75 9.63
C LYS A 33 -5.03 -25.26 10.13
N PRO A 34 -5.07 -25.92 11.30
CA PRO A 34 -6.34 -26.27 11.95
C PRO A 34 -7.12 -24.99 12.28
N ALA A 35 -8.45 -25.09 12.31
CA ALA A 35 -9.33 -23.91 12.32
C ALA A 35 -9.17 -23.02 13.55
N ASP A 36 -8.79 -23.59 14.69
CA ASP A 36 -8.52 -22.92 15.96
C ASP A 36 -7.19 -22.14 15.99
N GLU A 37 -6.25 -22.48 15.11
CA GLU A 37 -4.98 -21.73 14.94
C GLU A 37 -5.07 -20.59 13.93
N ARG A 38 -6.21 -20.41 13.26
CA ARG A 38 -6.38 -19.37 12.24
C ARG A 38 -6.68 -18.01 12.87
N PRO A 39 -6.36 -16.89 12.18
CA PRO A 39 -6.74 -15.57 12.64
C PRO A 39 -8.25 -15.45 12.86
N PRO A 40 -8.71 -14.65 13.83
CA PRO A 40 -10.13 -14.38 14.01
C PRO A 40 -10.70 -13.74 12.74
N GLY A 41 -11.87 -14.21 12.28
CA GLY A 41 -12.50 -13.70 11.07
C GLY A 41 -11.78 -14.07 9.76
N TRP A 42 -11.03 -15.18 9.74
CA TRP A 42 -10.19 -15.58 8.60
C TRP A 42 -10.90 -15.55 7.23
N GLU A 43 -12.16 -15.98 7.14
CA GLU A 43 -12.91 -16.00 5.87
C GLU A 43 -13.11 -14.58 5.29
N ASP A 44 -13.36 -13.60 6.15
CA ASP A 44 -13.47 -12.20 5.75
C ASP A 44 -12.10 -11.66 5.31
N VAL A 45 -11.06 -11.96 6.09
CA VAL A 45 -9.68 -11.54 5.79
C VAL A 45 -9.21 -12.08 4.42
N LYS A 46 -9.50 -13.35 4.10
CA LYS A 46 -9.25 -13.91 2.76
C LYS A 46 -9.94 -13.11 1.67
N THR A 47 -11.20 -12.76 1.89
CA THR A 47 -12.00 -11.98 0.93
C THR A 47 -11.39 -10.60 0.69
N TRP A 48 -10.86 -9.95 1.72
CA TRP A 48 -10.20 -8.65 1.58
C TRP A 48 -8.83 -8.76 0.90
N MET A 49 -8.02 -9.76 1.27
CA MET A 49 -6.68 -9.96 0.70
C MET A 49 -6.71 -10.43 -0.76
N ALA A 50 -7.74 -11.17 -1.18
CA ALA A 50 -7.92 -11.57 -2.57
C ALA A 50 -8.12 -10.38 -3.53
N ARG A 51 -8.37 -9.18 -2.99
CA ARG A 51 -8.48 -7.95 -3.80
C ARG A 51 -7.09 -7.47 -4.19
N ARG A 52 -6.90 -7.26 -5.48
CA ARG A 52 -5.66 -6.70 -6.02
C ARG A 52 -5.44 -5.27 -5.51
N ALA A 53 -4.23 -4.98 -5.06
CA ALA A 53 -3.80 -3.61 -4.82
C ALA A 53 -3.69 -2.82 -6.15
N PRO A 54 -3.99 -1.51 -6.17
CA PRO A 54 -3.75 -0.66 -7.34
C PRO A 54 -2.28 -0.75 -7.77
N ALA A 55 -2.03 -0.81 -9.07
CA ALA A 55 -0.69 -0.81 -9.64
C ALA A 55 -0.13 0.62 -9.68
N VAL A 56 1.18 0.74 -9.89
CA VAL A 56 1.81 2.04 -10.16
C VAL A 56 1.15 2.66 -11.40
N ASN A 57 0.85 3.97 -11.32
CA ASN A 57 0.12 4.76 -12.32
C ASN A 57 -1.39 4.48 -12.43
N GLU A 58 -1.96 3.60 -11.61
CA GLU A 58 -3.42 3.52 -11.47
C GLU A 58 -3.91 4.54 -10.45
N LYS A 59 -5.14 5.04 -10.64
CA LYS A 59 -5.77 5.95 -9.69
C LYS A 59 -5.96 5.24 -8.34
N ALA A 60 -5.42 5.81 -7.28
CA ALA A 60 -5.63 5.31 -5.93
C ALA A 60 -7.13 5.36 -5.55
N PRO A 61 -7.65 4.32 -4.86
CA PRO A 61 -9.02 4.32 -4.36
C PRO A 61 -9.21 5.43 -3.34
N ASP A 62 -10.44 5.94 -3.26
CA ASP A 62 -10.79 6.90 -2.21
C ASP A 62 -11.06 6.17 -0.89
N PHE A 63 -10.66 6.78 0.21
CA PHE A 63 -10.88 6.26 1.56
C PHE A 63 -11.03 7.43 2.53
N THR A 64 -11.72 7.16 3.65
CA THR A 64 -11.85 8.07 4.78
C THR A 64 -11.40 7.32 6.04
N LEU A 65 -10.46 7.90 6.78
CA LEU A 65 -9.94 7.33 8.01
C LEU A 65 -10.11 8.34 9.16
N PRO A 66 -10.47 7.90 10.37
CA PRO A 66 -10.40 8.77 11.54
C PRO A 66 -8.93 9.07 11.88
N THR A 67 -8.69 10.22 12.49
CA THR A 67 -7.43 10.49 13.18
C THR A 67 -7.33 9.64 14.45
N ASP A 68 -6.10 9.46 14.94
CA ASP A 68 -5.83 8.64 16.14
C ASP A 68 -6.55 9.18 17.39
N ASP A 69 -6.67 10.50 17.51
CA ASP A 69 -7.44 11.18 18.57
C ASP A 69 -8.96 11.09 18.38
N GLY A 70 -9.45 10.68 17.20
CA GLY A 70 -10.87 10.58 16.86
C GLY A 70 -11.57 11.92 16.60
N ASP A 71 -10.84 13.05 16.68
CA ASP A 71 -11.41 14.39 16.59
C ASP A 71 -11.67 14.82 15.13
N ALA A 72 -11.05 14.13 14.16
CA ALA A 72 -11.19 14.43 12.76
C ALA A 72 -11.25 13.16 11.89
N THR A 73 -11.67 13.37 10.64
CA THR A 73 -11.54 12.38 9.58
C THR A 73 -10.73 12.96 8.43
N ILE A 74 -9.94 12.10 7.80
CA ILE A 74 -9.08 12.43 6.67
C ILE A 74 -9.61 11.64 5.48
N THR A 75 -10.05 12.32 4.42
CA THR A 75 -10.42 11.68 3.16
C THR A 75 -9.31 11.86 2.13
N ARG A 76 -8.94 10.80 1.42
CA ARG A 76 -7.88 10.87 0.39
C ARG A 76 -8.17 11.93 -0.67
N SER A 77 -9.44 12.14 -1.05
CA SER A 77 -9.87 13.16 -2.01
C SER A 77 -9.69 14.60 -1.54
N ASP A 78 -9.47 14.84 -0.24
CA ASP A 78 -9.11 16.16 0.28
C ASP A 78 -7.67 16.56 -0.09
N PHE A 79 -6.84 15.60 -0.51
CA PHE A 79 -5.49 15.84 -1.02
C PHE A 79 -5.52 15.97 -2.55
N HIS A 80 -5.32 17.21 -3.02
CA HIS A 80 -5.25 17.52 -4.44
C HIS A 80 -3.97 17.01 -5.12
N GLU A 81 -4.04 16.84 -6.45
CA GLU A 81 -3.02 16.17 -7.30
C GLU A 81 -1.60 16.75 -7.21
N ASN A 82 -1.42 17.98 -6.71
CA ASN A 82 -0.12 18.62 -6.58
C ASN A 82 0.57 18.39 -5.21
N ARG A 83 -0.01 17.57 -4.34
CA ARG A 83 0.61 17.17 -3.06
C ARG A 83 0.72 15.65 -2.99
N PRO A 84 1.93 15.07 -3.09
CA PRO A 84 2.10 13.64 -2.99
C PRO A 84 1.69 13.16 -1.60
N LEU A 85 0.81 12.15 -1.54
CA LEU A 85 0.38 11.48 -0.32
C LEU A 85 1.10 10.12 -0.24
N VAL A 86 1.73 9.84 0.90
CA VAL A 86 2.36 8.54 1.17
C VAL A 86 1.51 7.81 2.21
N LEU A 87 1.10 6.58 1.90
CA LEU A 87 0.32 5.72 2.78
C LEU A 87 1.21 4.65 3.38
N ILE A 88 1.27 4.60 4.71
CA ILE A 88 2.05 3.62 5.47
C ILE A 88 1.05 2.75 6.23
N PHE A 89 1.04 1.45 5.92
CA PHE A 89 0.21 0.47 6.62
C PHE A 89 1.02 -0.19 7.74
N GLY A 90 0.45 -0.24 8.94
CA GLY A 90 1.06 -0.90 10.07
C GLY A 90 0.13 -0.85 11.28
N SER A 91 0.52 -1.57 12.33
CA SER A 91 -0.09 -1.51 13.64
C SER A 91 0.98 -1.18 14.66
N TYR A 92 0.70 -0.28 15.58
CA TYR A 92 1.51 -0.12 16.79
C TYR A 92 0.88 -1.01 17.88
N THR A 93 1.67 -1.91 18.44
CA THR A 93 1.24 -2.84 19.51
C THR A 93 1.98 -2.55 20.79
#